data_AF-K2CP19-F1
#
_entry.id   AF-K2CP19-F1
#
_cell.length_a   1.000
_cell.length_b   1.000
_cell.length_c   1.000
_cell.angle_alpha   90.00
_cell.angle_beta   90.00
_cell.angle_gamma   90.00
#
_symmetry.space_group_name_H-M   'P 1'
#
loop_
_entity.id
_entity.type
_entity.pdbx_description
1 polymer ?
#
loop_
_entity_poly.entity_id
_entity_poly.type
_entity_poly.pdbx_seq_one_letter_code
_entity_poly.pdbx_strand_id
1 'polypeptide(L)'
;NVGLVVAVESTGYTGGSTARKVQIIPGWSVEKTKRMGASAVKLLVYYHPDSSTSSEIEQFVKNIAAECKTNDIALMLEPLTYSLDNNRLSSEEKKYVVIETAKKLTPLGIDILKTEFPVDASEKDQSVWSKACEDLSSVSSVPWILLSAAVGYDTYLQQVIIGCNAGASGIAVGRAVWQEAVSLNVDERQKFLRTIGRTRLSRLTSLCHALARPWTDFYFTEVDFNWYKNY
;
A
#
# COMPACT_ATOMS: atom_id res chain seq x y z
N ASN A 1 -12.10 7.11 -17.00
CA ASN A 1 -12.75 6.51 -15.83
C ASN A 1 -11.73 6.34 -14.70
N VAL A 2 -12.16 6.47 -13.44
CA VAL A 2 -11.31 6.36 -12.24
C VAL A 2 -11.99 5.37 -11.29
N GLY A 3 -11.26 4.35 -10.82
CA GLY A 3 -11.76 3.38 -9.84
C GLY A 3 -11.80 3.96 -8.42
N LEU A 4 -12.58 3.34 -7.54
CA LEU A 4 -12.76 3.77 -6.15
C LEU A 4 -12.21 2.72 -5.19
N VAL A 5 -11.21 3.08 -4.38
CA VAL A 5 -10.68 2.23 -3.31
C VAL A 5 -11.16 2.79 -1.97
N VAL A 6 -11.75 1.95 -1.12
CA VAL A 6 -12.38 2.39 0.14
C VAL A 6 -11.74 1.67 1.33
N ALA A 7 -11.31 2.46 2.31
CA ALA A 7 -10.76 1.95 3.56
C ALA A 7 -11.86 1.33 4.43
N VAL A 8 -11.55 0.22 5.11
CA VAL A 8 -12.48 -0.43 6.05
C VAL A 8 -12.03 -0.33 7.50
N GLU A 9 -10.75 -0.05 7.73
CA GLU A 9 -10.20 0.10 9.07
C GLU A 9 -10.66 1.41 9.73
N SER A 10 -10.78 1.38 11.06
CA SER A 10 -10.83 2.61 11.85
C SER A 10 -9.49 3.32 11.81
N THR A 11 -9.51 4.65 11.82
CA THR A 11 -8.30 5.45 11.96
C THR A 11 -7.70 5.31 13.36
N GLY A 12 -6.38 5.16 13.43
CA GLY A 12 -5.65 5.01 14.70
C GLY A 12 -5.51 3.55 15.12
N TYR A 13 -5.08 3.35 16.36
CA TYR A 13 -4.95 2.02 16.96
C TYR A 13 -5.47 2.07 18.40
N THR A 14 -6.05 0.97 18.86
CA THR A 14 -6.34 0.77 20.29
C THR A 14 -5.22 -0.08 20.88
N GLY A 15 -4.69 0.30 22.06
CA GLY A 15 -3.55 -0.37 22.72
C GLY A 15 -2.33 0.54 22.93
N GLY A 16 -1.29 0.01 23.58
CA GLY A 16 0.01 0.69 23.77
C GLY A 16 0.75 0.86 22.44
N SER A 17 1.76 1.74 22.39
CA SER A 17 2.52 2.06 21.17
C SER A 17 3.10 0.83 20.45
N THR A 18 3.30 -0.26 21.18
CA THR A 18 3.88 -1.55 20.76
C THR A 18 2.87 -2.66 20.47
N ALA A 19 1.58 -2.48 20.79
CA ALA A 19 0.51 -3.49 20.64
C ALA A 19 -0.73 -2.87 19.98
N ARG A 20 -0.57 -2.49 18.71
CA ARG A 20 -1.57 -1.74 17.94
C ARG A 20 -2.65 -2.67 17.40
N LYS A 21 -3.86 -2.63 17.98
CA LYS A 21 -4.99 -3.42 17.48
C LYS A 21 -5.65 -2.74 16.28
N VAL A 22 -6.01 -3.57 15.30
CA VAL A 22 -6.76 -3.18 14.11
C VAL A 22 -8.23 -3.52 14.33
N GLN A 23 -9.12 -2.62 13.90
CA GLN A 23 -10.56 -2.84 13.95
C GLN A 23 -11.22 -2.24 12.71
N ILE A 24 -12.31 -2.86 12.24
CA ILE A 24 -13.18 -2.32 11.20
C ILE A 24 -13.94 -1.11 11.77
N ILE A 25 -14.25 -0.10 10.95
CA ILE A 25 -15.14 1.00 11.32
C ILE A 25 -16.48 0.43 11.85
N PRO A 26 -16.96 0.85 13.03
CA PRO A 26 -18.23 0.37 13.56
C PRO A 26 -19.39 0.58 12.58
N GLY A 27 -20.13 -0.49 12.28
CA GLY A 27 -21.22 -0.47 11.31
C GLY A 27 -20.77 -0.54 9.85
N TRP A 28 -19.48 -0.68 9.56
CA TRP A 28 -18.94 -0.88 8.22
C TRP A 28 -18.57 -2.36 7.98
N SER A 29 -18.43 -2.75 6.71
CA SER A 29 -18.04 -4.12 6.32
C SER A 29 -17.54 -4.17 4.88
N VAL A 30 -16.93 -5.30 4.49
CA VAL A 30 -16.56 -5.58 3.10
C VAL A 30 -17.79 -5.56 2.18
N GLU A 31 -18.89 -6.17 2.61
CA GLU A 31 -20.16 -6.17 1.86
C GLU A 31 -20.66 -4.74 1.60
N LYS A 32 -20.69 -3.88 2.63
CA LYS A 32 -21.11 -2.47 2.48
C LYS A 32 -20.17 -1.69 1.57
N THR A 33 -18.87 -2.01 1.64
CA THR A 33 -17.86 -1.43 0.75
C THR A 33 -18.10 -1.78 -0.72
N LYS A 34 -18.39 -3.05 -1.03
CA LYS A 34 -18.78 -3.46 -2.38
C LYS A 34 -20.08 -2.77 -2.82
N ARG A 35 -21.10 -2.77 -1.96
CA ARG A 35 -22.43 -2.20 -2.26
C ARG A 35 -22.42 -0.69 -2.54
N MET A 36 -21.48 0.07 -1.97
CA MET A 36 -21.34 1.49 -2.29
C MET A 36 -20.64 1.77 -3.63
N GLY A 37 -20.19 0.73 -4.34
CA GLY A 37 -19.54 0.86 -5.64
C GLY A 37 -18.01 0.90 -5.59
N ALA A 38 -17.38 0.42 -4.51
CA ALA A 38 -15.93 0.30 -4.47
C ALA A 38 -15.40 -0.72 -5.48
N SER A 39 -14.29 -0.39 -6.13
CA SER A 39 -13.51 -1.28 -6.98
C SER A 39 -12.57 -2.18 -6.15
N ALA A 40 -12.14 -1.73 -4.98
CA ALA A 40 -11.35 -2.51 -4.03
C ALA A 40 -11.58 -2.07 -2.59
N VAL A 41 -11.45 -3.02 -1.67
CA VAL A 41 -11.31 -2.80 -0.24
C VAL A 41 -9.86 -2.43 0.04
N LYS A 42 -9.64 -1.47 0.93
CA LYS A 42 -8.32 -1.22 1.52
C LYS A 42 -8.35 -1.49 3.01
N LEU A 43 -7.31 -2.14 3.50
CA LEU A 43 -7.12 -2.43 4.92
C LEU A 43 -5.74 -1.94 5.38
N LEU A 44 -5.68 -1.05 6.38
CA LEU A 44 -4.41 -0.74 7.06
C LEU A 44 -4.19 -1.69 8.24
N VAL A 45 -2.96 -2.17 8.39
CA VAL A 45 -2.52 -2.85 9.62
C VAL A 45 -1.20 -2.25 10.08
N TYR A 46 -1.00 -2.14 11.39
CA TYR A 46 0.35 -1.94 11.92
C TYR A 46 0.97 -3.30 12.16
N TYR A 47 2.17 -3.53 11.64
CA TYR A 47 2.77 -4.85 11.67
C TYR A 47 4.28 -4.78 11.90
N HIS A 48 4.76 -5.65 12.77
CA HIS A 48 6.17 -5.97 12.93
C HIS A 48 6.28 -7.50 13.03
N PRO A 49 7.13 -8.17 12.23
CA PRO A 49 7.16 -9.62 12.11
C PRO A 49 7.50 -10.33 13.43
N ASP A 50 8.21 -9.64 14.34
CA ASP A 50 8.62 -10.16 15.66
C ASP A 50 7.75 -9.63 16.82
N SER A 51 6.65 -8.93 16.52
CA SER A 51 5.70 -8.50 17.55
C SER A 51 4.92 -9.69 18.11
N SER A 52 4.62 -9.68 19.41
CA SER A 52 3.73 -10.66 20.05
C SER A 52 2.30 -10.65 19.47
N THR A 53 1.92 -9.58 18.77
CA THR A 53 0.62 -9.42 18.10
C THR A 53 0.62 -9.86 16.62
N SER A 54 1.77 -10.25 16.06
CA SER A 54 1.91 -10.61 14.64
C SER A 54 0.89 -11.67 14.19
N SER A 55 0.76 -12.77 14.93
CA SER A 55 -0.19 -13.84 14.63
C SER A 55 -1.65 -13.40 14.67
N GLU A 56 -2.02 -12.49 15.58
CA GLU A 56 -3.38 -11.93 15.66
C GLU A 56 -3.69 -11.09 14.40
N ILE A 57 -2.72 -10.26 13.98
CA ILE A 57 -2.86 -9.44 12.77
C ILE A 57 -2.89 -10.30 11.51
N GLU A 58 -2.06 -11.34 11.41
CA GLU A 58 -2.09 -12.28 10.29
C GLU A 58 -3.45 -12.99 10.17
N GLN A 59 -4.02 -13.42 11.30
CA GLN A 59 -5.35 -14.02 11.31
C GLN A 59 -6.44 -13.00 10.93
N PHE A 60 -6.32 -11.76 11.39
CA PHE A 60 -7.23 -10.69 11.03
C PHE A 60 -7.20 -10.42 9.51
N VAL A 61 -6.01 -10.32 8.91
CA VAL A 61 -5.84 -10.16 7.45
C VAL A 61 -6.48 -11.31 6.69
N LYS A 62 -6.26 -12.57 7.10
CA LYS A 62 -6.90 -13.76 6.49
C LYS A 62 -8.42 -13.69 6.52
N ASN A 63 -8.99 -13.22 7.63
CA ASN A 63 -10.44 -13.10 7.77
C ASN A 63 -11.00 -12.06 6.79
N ILE A 64 -10.37 -10.88 6.70
CA ILE A 64 -10.80 -9.83 5.75
C ILE A 64 -10.60 -10.29 4.30
N ALA A 65 -9.52 -11.00 3.98
CA ALA A 65 -9.29 -11.59 2.66
C ALA A 65 -10.40 -12.59 2.29
N ALA A 66 -10.81 -13.45 3.23
CA ALA A 66 -11.92 -14.37 3.01
C ALA A 66 -13.26 -13.66 2.78
N GLU A 67 -13.53 -12.57 3.50
CA GLU A 67 -14.70 -11.72 3.26
C GLU A 67 -14.65 -11.05 1.87
N CYS A 68 -13.48 -10.54 1.47
CA CYS A 68 -13.27 -9.92 0.15
C CYS A 68 -13.52 -10.92 -0.98
N LYS A 69 -12.99 -12.14 -0.84
CA LYS A 69 -13.26 -13.25 -1.76
C LYS A 69 -14.74 -13.60 -1.83
N THR A 70 -15.43 -13.66 -0.70
CA THR A 70 -16.89 -13.95 -0.65
C THR A 70 -17.72 -12.88 -1.34
N ASN A 71 -17.27 -11.62 -1.32
CA ASN A 71 -17.97 -10.49 -1.94
C ASN A 71 -17.44 -10.12 -3.34
N ASP A 72 -16.56 -10.94 -3.91
CA ASP A 72 -15.93 -10.73 -5.22
C ASP A 72 -15.35 -9.31 -5.36
N ILE A 73 -14.50 -8.90 -4.41
CA ILE A 73 -13.85 -7.59 -4.38
C ILE A 73 -12.38 -7.73 -4.00
N ALA A 74 -11.50 -7.00 -4.68
CA ALA A 74 -10.07 -7.04 -4.41
C ALA A 74 -9.73 -6.41 -3.06
N LEU A 75 -8.73 -6.98 -2.37
CA LEU A 75 -8.16 -6.48 -1.13
C LEU A 75 -6.77 -5.86 -1.35
N MET A 76 -6.67 -4.56 -1.11
CA MET A 76 -5.42 -3.83 -0.99
C MET A 76 -5.00 -3.73 0.48
N LEU A 77 -3.93 -4.45 0.86
CA LEU A 77 -3.38 -4.39 2.21
C LEU A 77 -2.31 -3.31 2.32
N GLU A 78 -2.42 -2.44 3.31
CA GLU A 78 -1.42 -1.43 3.67
C GLU A 78 -0.81 -1.73 5.04
N PRO A 79 0.24 -2.54 5.13
CA PRO A 79 0.98 -2.66 6.38
C PRO A 79 1.87 -1.44 6.61
N LEU A 80 1.84 -0.90 7.83
CA LEU A 80 2.77 0.12 8.30
C LEU A 80 3.68 -0.46 9.39
N THR A 81 4.97 -0.27 9.20
CA THR A 81 6.02 -0.72 10.11
C THR A 81 6.09 0.15 11.36
N TYR A 82 6.57 -0.42 12.47
CA TYR A 82 6.80 0.30 13.72
C TYR A 82 7.92 -0.38 14.52
N SER A 83 8.62 0.34 15.39
CA SER A 83 9.63 -0.27 16.26
C SER A 83 9.03 -0.90 17.51
N LEU A 84 9.62 -2.02 17.97
CA LEU A 84 9.25 -2.68 19.21
C LEU A 84 9.76 -1.97 20.47
N ASP A 85 10.80 -1.15 20.35
CA ASP A 85 11.47 -0.46 21.46
C ASP A 85 11.18 1.06 21.52
N ASN A 86 10.25 1.54 20.68
CA ASN A 86 9.91 2.96 20.45
C ASN A 86 11.04 3.84 19.87
N ASN A 87 12.20 3.28 19.52
CA ASN A 87 13.21 4.00 18.74
C ASN A 87 12.79 4.07 17.27
N ARG A 88 13.41 4.99 16.53
CA ARG A 88 13.24 5.01 15.07
C ARG A 88 14.02 3.84 14.48
N LEU A 89 13.37 3.02 13.65
CA LEU A 89 14.04 1.97 12.89
C LEU A 89 15.14 2.58 12.01
N SER A 90 16.33 2.00 12.07
CA SER A 90 17.40 2.23 11.08
C SER A 90 16.97 1.75 9.70
N SER A 91 17.74 2.09 8.66
CA SER A 91 17.48 1.60 7.30
C SER A 91 17.51 0.07 7.21
N GLU A 92 18.43 -0.57 7.91
CA GLU A 92 18.57 -2.03 7.92
C GLU A 92 17.38 -2.70 8.62
N GLU A 93 17.00 -2.20 9.80
CA GLU A 93 15.84 -2.71 10.53
C GLU A 93 14.55 -2.49 9.74
N LYS A 94 14.36 -1.30 9.16
CA LYS A 94 13.18 -1.01 8.32
C LYS A 94 13.13 -1.95 7.11
N LYS A 95 14.26 -2.19 6.46
CA LYS A 95 14.37 -3.15 5.35
C LYS A 95 13.94 -4.55 5.78
N TYR A 96 14.48 -5.04 6.89
CA TYR A 96 14.10 -6.33 7.46
C TYR A 96 12.59 -6.40 7.71
N VAL A 97 12.03 -5.42 8.43
CA VAL A 97 10.61 -5.39 8.78
C VAL A 97 9.73 -5.36 7.53
N VAL A 98 10.01 -4.50 6.54
CA VAL A 98 9.21 -4.40 5.32
C VAL A 98 9.25 -5.70 4.50
N ILE A 99 10.43 -6.32 4.33
CA ILE A 99 10.59 -7.54 3.54
C ILE A 99 9.89 -8.72 4.23
N GLU A 100 10.11 -8.94 5.53
CA GLU A 100 9.46 -10.04 6.25
C GLU A 100 7.94 -9.81 6.36
N THR A 101 7.49 -8.55 6.42
CA THR A 101 6.06 -8.22 6.32
C THR A 101 5.48 -8.67 4.97
N ALA A 102 6.12 -8.34 3.86
CA ALA A 102 5.66 -8.76 2.54
C ALA A 102 5.62 -10.29 2.42
N LYS A 103 6.69 -10.96 2.85
CA LYS A 103 6.80 -12.42 2.84
C LYS A 103 5.70 -13.12 3.66
N LYS A 104 5.34 -12.58 4.83
CA LYS A 104 4.32 -13.17 5.71
C LYS A 104 2.89 -12.83 5.30
N LEU A 105 2.64 -11.60 4.83
CA LEU A 105 1.27 -11.10 4.60
C LEU A 105 0.76 -11.27 3.17
N THR A 106 1.64 -11.26 2.16
CA THR A 106 1.20 -11.40 0.75
C THR A 106 0.58 -12.76 0.42
N PRO A 107 0.97 -13.88 1.04
CA PRO A 107 0.32 -15.17 0.80
C PRO A 107 -1.05 -15.34 1.49
N LEU A 108 -1.52 -14.35 2.26
CA LEU A 108 -2.72 -14.47 3.10
C LEU A 108 -4.04 -14.22 2.36
N GLY A 109 -4.02 -14.26 1.02
CA GLY A 109 -5.19 -14.03 0.17
C GLY A 109 -5.50 -12.56 -0.11
N ILE A 110 -4.51 -11.66 0.06
CA ILE A 110 -4.62 -10.27 -0.41
C ILE A 110 -4.39 -10.20 -1.92
N ASP A 111 -4.80 -9.11 -2.57
CA ASP A 111 -4.63 -8.92 -4.01
C ASP A 111 -3.58 -7.87 -4.37
N ILE A 112 -3.37 -6.88 -3.49
CA ILE A 112 -2.39 -5.81 -3.73
C ILE A 112 -1.70 -5.46 -2.42
N LEU A 113 -0.36 -5.44 -2.43
CA LEU A 113 0.43 -4.92 -1.32
C LEU A 113 0.71 -3.43 -1.52
N LYS A 114 0.15 -2.56 -0.68
CA LYS A 114 0.52 -1.14 -0.60
C LYS A 114 1.56 -0.96 0.51
N THR A 115 2.81 -0.76 0.14
CA THR A 115 3.91 -0.80 1.12
C THR A 115 4.74 0.48 1.16
N GLU A 116 5.39 0.72 2.29
CA GLU A 116 6.38 1.76 2.50
C GLU A 116 7.63 1.54 1.63
N PHE A 117 8.41 2.60 1.42
CA PHE A 117 9.75 2.43 0.87
C PHE A 117 10.60 1.64 1.88
N PRO A 118 11.36 0.61 1.45
CA PRO A 118 11.93 -0.40 2.34
C PRO A 118 13.14 0.10 3.16
N VAL A 119 13.50 1.38 3.10
CA VAL A 119 14.59 1.96 3.90
C VAL A 119 14.18 3.30 4.48
N ASP A 120 14.92 3.80 5.46
CA ASP A 120 14.63 5.08 6.08
C ASP A 120 14.86 6.24 5.10
N ALA A 121 14.09 7.33 5.24
CA ALA A 121 14.24 8.51 4.38
C ALA A 121 15.60 9.23 4.54
N SER A 122 16.34 8.94 5.62
CA SER A 122 17.70 9.42 5.83
C SER A 122 18.72 8.72 4.93
N GLU A 123 18.46 7.50 4.45
CA GLU A 123 19.32 6.79 3.51
C GLU A 123 19.43 7.55 2.19
N LYS A 124 20.64 7.79 1.70
CA LYS A 124 20.89 8.53 0.45
C LYS A 124 21.52 7.66 -0.63
N ASP A 125 22.04 6.49 -0.27
CA ASP A 125 22.63 5.58 -1.24
C ASP A 125 21.55 4.87 -2.06
N GLN A 126 21.44 5.25 -3.34
CA GLN A 126 20.47 4.67 -4.25
C GLN A 126 20.77 3.19 -4.58
N SER A 127 22.00 2.72 -4.40
CA SER A 127 22.30 1.29 -4.56
C SER A 127 21.63 0.46 -3.45
N VAL A 128 21.62 0.98 -2.22
CA VAL A 128 20.90 0.38 -1.08
C VAL A 128 19.38 0.41 -1.34
N TRP A 129 18.87 1.51 -1.88
CA TRP A 129 17.46 1.64 -2.25
C TRP A 129 17.02 0.60 -3.29
N SER A 130 17.78 0.49 -4.39
CA SER A 130 17.50 -0.48 -5.46
C SER A 130 17.53 -1.91 -4.92
N LYS A 131 18.58 -2.26 -4.17
CA LYS A 131 18.70 -3.62 -3.61
C LYS A 131 17.55 -3.95 -2.66
N ALA A 132 17.13 -3.01 -1.82
CA ALA A 132 16.01 -3.22 -0.91
C ALA A 132 14.66 -3.39 -1.65
N CYS A 133 14.45 -2.67 -2.76
CA CYS A 133 13.26 -2.84 -3.58
C CYS A 133 13.27 -4.17 -4.36
N GLU A 134 14.44 -4.60 -4.85
CA GLU A 134 14.60 -5.91 -5.49
C GLU A 134 14.30 -7.05 -4.51
N ASP A 135 14.83 -6.94 -3.28
CA ASP A 135 14.58 -7.94 -2.24
C ASP A 135 13.07 -8.00 -1.89
N LEU A 136 12.39 -6.86 -1.81
CA LEU A 136 10.93 -6.80 -1.63
C LEU A 136 10.17 -7.48 -2.80
N SER A 137 10.53 -7.17 -4.05
CA SER A 137 9.93 -7.81 -5.22
C SER A 137 10.15 -9.32 -5.27
N SER A 138 11.27 -9.81 -4.72
CA SER A 138 11.59 -11.24 -4.70
C SER A 138 10.73 -12.04 -3.72
N VAL A 139 10.14 -11.40 -2.70
CA VAL A 139 9.33 -12.07 -1.66
C VAL A 139 7.84 -11.82 -1.76
N SER A 140 7.40 -10.77 -2.48
CA SER A 140 5.98 -10.45 -2.64
C SER A 140 5.31 -11.41 -3.62
N SER A 141 4.29 -12.15 -3.17
CA SER A 141 3.51 -13.06 -4.03
C SER A 141 2.42 -12.37 -4.85
N VAL A 142 2.22 -11.07 -4.63
CA VAL A 142 1.18 -10.22 -5.26
C VAL A 142 1.83 -8.95 -5.80
N PRO A 143 1.20 -8.20 -6.72
CA PRO A 143 1.73 -6.91 -7.14
C PRO A 143 1.81 -5.96 -5.95
N TRP A 144 2.92 -5.24 -5.84
CA TRP A 144 3.11 -4.23 -4.81
C TRP A 144 3.12 -2.82 -5.40
N ILE A 145 2.56 -1.87 -4.67
CA ILE A 145 2.53 -0.46 -5.01
C ILE A 145 3.12 0.38 -3.90
N LEU A 146 3.81 1.45 -4.26
CA LEU A 146 4.54 2.27 -3.31
C LEU A 146 3.68 3.41 -2.74
N LEU A 147 3.62 3.51 -1.41
CA LEU A 147 3.03 4.66 -0.70
C LEU A 147 4.07 5.77 -0.45
N SER A 148 3.63 7.01 -0.24
CA SER A 148 4.54 8.16 -0.19
C SER A 148 5.06 8.57 1.19
N ALA A 149 4.56 7.98 2.29
CA ALA A 149 5.07 8.11 3.67
C ALA A 149 5.43 9.54 4.18
N ALA A 150 4.85 10.61 3.63
CA ALA A 150 5.17 12.01 3.94
C ALA A 150 6.58 12.51 3.54
N VAL A 151 7.32 11.78 2.70
CA VAL A 151 8.54 12.36 2.09
C VAL A 151 8.16 13.48 1.11
N GLY A 152 9.09 14.39 0.85
CA GLY A 152 8.91 15.44 -0.16
C GLY A 152 8.75 14.87 -1.57
N TYR A 153 8.10 15.63 -2.45
CA TYR A 153 7.80 15.19 -3.82
C TYR A 153 9.02 14.71 -4.60
N ASP A 154 10.14 15.43 -4.53
CA ASP A 154 11.34 15.08 -5.30
C ASP A 154 12.00 13.79 -4.82
N THR A 155 12.03 13.55 -3.50
CA THR A 155 12.47 12.28 -2.93
C THR A 155 11.53 11.14 -3.34
N TYR A 156 10.21 11.37 -3.24
CA TYR A 156 9.23 10.36 -3.64
C TYR A 156 9.36 10.02 -5.13
N LEU A 157 9.63 11.00 -5.99
CA LEU A 157 9.84 10.78 -7.42
C LEU A 157 11.00 9.82 -7.69
N GLN A 158 12.13 9.98 -6.98
CA GLN A 158 13.27 9.07 -7.08
C GLN A 158 12.93 7.67 -6.56
N GLN A 159 12.20 7.58 -5.44
CA GLN A 159 11.73 6.30 -4.89
C GLN A 159 10.79 5.57 -5.86
N VAL A 160 9.92 6.28 -6.57
CA VAL A 160 9.03 5.68 -7.59
C VAL A 160 9.83 5.15 -8.78
N ILE A 161 10.83 5.88 -9.27
CA ILE A 161 11.70 5.41 -10.35
C ILE A 161 12.41 4.12 -9.95
N ILE A 162 13.04 4.09 -8.77
CA ILE A 162 13.77 2.91 -8.29
C ILE A 162 12.81 1.75 -8.01
N GLY A 163 11.70 2.00 -7.31
CA GLY A 163 10.72 0.97 -6.98
C GLY A 163 10.12 0.32 -8.23
N CYS A 164 9.73 1.11 -9.24
CA CYS A 164 9.19 0.59 -10.49
C CYS A 164 10.21 -0.26 -11.25
N ASN A 165 11.45 0.23 -11.42
CA ASN A 165 12.52 -0.55 -12.05
C ASN A 165 12.83 -1.86 -11.30
N ALA A 166 12.64 -1.88 -9.98
CA ALA A 166 12.83 -3.06 -9.15
C ALA A 166 11.61 -4.00 -9.11
N GLY A 167 10.49 -3.68 -9.77
CA GLY A 167 9.33 -4.56 -9.90
C GLY A 167 8.02 -4.09 -9.26
N ALA A 168 7.95 -2.86 -8.74
CA ALA A 168 6.67 -2.29 -8.29
C ALA A 168 5.68 -2.19 -9.46
N SER A 169 4.41 -2.44 -9.18
CA SER A 169 3.31 -2.34 -10.16
C SER A 169 2.61 -0.99 -10.18
N GLY A 170 3.13 -0.01 -9.44
CA GLY A 170 2.61 1.34 -9.42
C GLY A 170 2.73 2.02 -8.06
N ILE A 171 1.82 2.95 -7.80
CA ILE A 171 1.86 3.81 -6.61
C ILE A 171 0.47 4.05 -6.02
N ALA A 172 0.45 4.33 -4.72
CA ALA A 172 -0.70 4.93 -4.02
C ALA A 172 -0.23 6.19 -3.29
N VAL A 173 -0.31 7.34 -3.99
CA VAL A 173 0.24 8.61 -3.53
C VAL A 173 -0.81 9.51 -2.88
N GLY A 174 -0.39 10.24 -1.84
CA GLY A 174 -1.20 11.25 -1.17
C GLY A 174 -0.39 12.52 -0.92
N ARG A 175 0.15 12.63 0.30
CA ARG A 175 0.85 13.82 0.80
C ARG A 175 1.94 14.37 -0.13
N ALA A 176 2.74 13.51 -0.76
CA ALA A 176 3.80 13.96 -1.68
C ALA A 176 3.26 14.76 -2.89
N VAL A 177 1.97 14.63 -3.23
CA VAL A 177 1.34 15.39 -4.31
C VAL A 177 0.66 16.66 -3.81
N TRP A 178 -0.07 16.61 -2.68
CA TRP A 178 -1.04 17.64 -2.32
C TRP A 178 -0.96 18.19 -0.88
N GLN A 179 0.02 17.79 -0.05
CA GLN A 179 0.05 18.20 1.35
C GLN A 179 0.05 19.72 1.56
N GLU A 180 0.71 20.47 0.67
CA GLU A 180 0.78 21.94 0.75
C GLU A 180 -0.62 22.57 0.59
N ALA A 181 -1.51 21.92 -0.17
CA ALA A 181 -2.85 22.42 -0.46
C ALA A 181 -3.75 22.50 0.79
N VAL A 182 -3.42 21.74 1.84
CA VAL A 182 -4.19 21.68 3.10
C VAL A 182 -4.15 23.03 3.83
N SER A 183 -3.02 23.73 3.79
CA SER A 183 -2.82 25.01 4.50
C SER A 183 -3.19 26.25 3.67
N LEU A 184 -3.46 26.08 2.38
CA LEU A 184 -3.82 27.17 1.47
C LEU A 184 -5.28 27.59 1.63
N ASN A 185 -5.57 28.86 1.33
CA ASN A 185 -6.95 29.33 1.18
C ASN A 185 -7.63 28.71 -0.06
N VAL A 186 -8.94 28.93 -0.23
CA VAL A 186 -9.73 28.25 -1.27
C VAL A 186 -9.19 28.50 -2.69
N ASP A 187 -8.87 29.75 -3.04
CA ASP A 187 -8.44 30.11 -4.39
C ASP A 187 -7.02 29.60 -4.68
N GLU A 188 -6.11 29.77 -3.72
CA GLU A 188 -4.74 29.25 -3.81
C GLU A 188 -4.71 27.73 -3.87
N ARG A 189 -5.56 27.06 -3.09
CA ARG A 189 -5.72 25.60 -3.11
C ARG A 189 -6.19 25.11 -4.46
N GLN A 190 -7.22 25.75 -5.04
CA GLN A 190 -7.70 25.39 -6.38
C GLN A 190 -6.61 25.60 -7.44
N LYS A 191 -5.90 26.73 -7.38
CA LYS A 191 -4.77 27.01 -8.28
C LYS A 191 -3.68 25.95 -8.13
N PHE A 192 -3.28 25.62 -6.91
CA PHE A 192 -2.25 24.61 -6.62
C PHE A 192 -2.64 23.23 -7.16
N LEU A 193 -3.86 22.76 -6.86
CA LEU A 193 -4.31 21.43 -7.29
C LEU A 193 -4.44 21.33 -8.81
N ARG A 194 -4.90 22.39 -9.47
CA ARG A 194 -5.03 22.44 -10.95
C ARG A 194 -3.70 22.58 -11.68
N THR A 195 -2.65 23.04 -10.99
CA THR A 195 -1.31 23.25 -11.56
C THR A 195 -0.30 22.26 -10.99
N ILE A 196 0.31 22.58 -9.86
CA ILE A 196 1.37 21.79 -9.22
C ILE A 196 0.90 20.37 -8.93
N GLY A 197 -0.24 20.21 -8.25
CA GLY A 197 -0.79 18.88 -7.91
C GLY A 197 -1.04 18.02 -9.15
N ARG A 198 -1.69 18.59 -10.16
CA ARG A 198 -1.93 17.93 -11.45
C ARG A 198 -0.64 17.54 -12.16
N THR A 199 0.34 18.45 -12.25
CA THR A 199 1.63 18.17 -12.91
C THR A 199 2.40 17.06 -12.19
N ARG A 200 2.40 17.07 -10.85
CA ARG A 200 3.02 16.02 -10.03
C ARG A 200 2.37 14.66 -10.29
N LEU A 201 1.05 14.59 -10.23
CA LEU A 201 0.33 13.34 -10.49
C LEU A 201 0.57 12.84 -11.93
N SER A 202 0.48 13.73 -12.92
CA SER A 202 0.72 13.38 -14.32
C SER A 202 2.12 12.81 -14.54
N ARG A 203 3.15 13.40 -13.92
CA ARG A 203 4.53 12.93 -14.04
C ARG A 203 4.71 11.55 -13.41
N LEU A 204 4.14 11.34 -12.22
CA LEU A 204 4.16 10.04 -11.55
C LEU A 204 3.43 8.96 -12.38
N THR A 205 2.26 9.29 -12.95
CA THR A 205 1.53 8.38 -13.85
C THR A 205 2.38 7.99 -15.07
N SER A 206 3.04 8.96 -15.73
CA SER A 206 3.92 8.66 -16.87
C SER A 206 5.08 7.75 -16.49
N LEU A 207 5.67 7.92 -15.30
CA LEU A 207 6.73 7.03 -14.82
C LEU A 207 6.22 5.61 -14.57
N CYS A 208 5.07 5.45 -13.91
CA CYS A 208 4.50 4.12 -13.71
C CYS A 208 4.18 3.43 -15.04
N HIS A 209 3.63 4.16 -16.02
CA HIS A 209 3.38 3.57 -17.35
C HIS A 209 4.66 3.13 -18.07
N ALA A 210 5.77 3.83 -17.86
CA ALA A 210 7.02 3.53 -18.54
C ALA A 210 7.86 2.45 -17.83
N LEU A 211 7.78 2.35 -16.50
CA LEU A 211 8.74 1.61 -15.69
C LEU A 211 8.12 0.51 -14.81
N ALA A 212 6.82 0.60 -14.47
CA ALA A 212 6.23 -0.32 -13.51
C ALA A 212 5.99 -1.71 -14.13
N ARG A 213 6.14 -2.76 -13.31
CA ARG A 213 5.80 -4.12 -13.71
C ARG A 213 4.28 -4.27 -13.82
N PRO A 214 3.72 -4.69 -14.96
CA PRO A 214 2.26 -4.80 -15.09
C PRO A 214 1.70 -5.85 -14.13
N TRP A 215 0.55 -5.55 -13.51
CA TRP A 215 -0.10 -6.46 -12.57
C TRP A 215 -0.56 -7.79 -13.24
N THR A 216 -0.74 -7.79 -14.56
CA THR A 216 -1.07 -8.97 -15.36
C THR A 216 0.01 -10.04 -15.37
N ASP A 217 1.24 -9.71 -14.94
CA ASP A 217 2.29 -10.71 -14.70
C ASP A 217 2.00 -11.58 -13.47
N PHE A 218 1.13 -11.11 -12.56
CA PHE A 218 0.77 -11.81 -11.32
C PHE A 218 -0.58 -12.50 -11.45
N TYR A 219 -1.51 -11.88 -12.18
CA TYR A 219 -2.87 -12.37 -12.36
C TYR A 219 -3.16 -12.62 -13.83
N PHE A 220 -3.44 -13.87 -14.15
CA PHE A 220 -3.89 -14.30 -15.45
C PHE A 220 -5.20 -15.08 -15.27
N THR A 221 -6.15 -14.86 -16.17
CA THR A 221 -7.42 -15.59 -16.17
C THR A 221 -7.75 -16.04 -17.59
N GLU A 222 -8.09 -17.32 -17.73
CA GLU A 222 -8.77 -17.85 -18.90
C GLU A 222 -10.24 -18.02 -18.54
N VAL A 223 -11.09 -17.26 -19.22
CA VAL A 223 -12.53 -17.33 -19.02
C VAL A 223 -13.09 -18.35 -20.01
N ASP A 224 -13.46 -19.53 -19.51
CA ASP A 224 -14.15 -20.53 -20.32
C ASP A 224 -15.48 -19.98 -20.85
N PHE A 225 -15.89 -20.40 -22.05
CA PHE A 225 -17.16 -19.97 -22.65
C PHE A 225 -18.38 -20.23 -21.74
N ASN A 226 -18.32 -21.24 -20.87
CA ASN A 226 -19.38 -21.62 -19.94
C ASN A 226 -19.13 -21.15 -18.50
N TRP A 227 -18.25 -20.18 -18.26
CA TRP A 227 -17.93 -19.68 -16.90
C TRP A 227 -19.17 -19.41 -16.04
N TYR A 228 -20.23 -18.84 -16.64
CA TYR A 228 -21.48 -18.46 -15.98
C TYR A 228 -22.28 -19.65 -15.40
N LYS A 229 -21.96 -20.89 -15.76
CA LYS A 229 -22.63 -22.09 -15.23
C LYS A 229 -22.08 -22.50 -13.86
N ASN A 230 -20.83 -22.12 -13.56
CA ASN A 230 -20.09 -22.57 -12.38
C ASN A 230 -19.62 -21.40 -11.49
N TYR A 231 -19.98 -20.17 -11.85
CA TYR A 231 -19.69 -18.96 -11.10
C TYR A 231 -20.78 -18.70 -10.06
#